data_AF-D5HAD8-F1
#
_entry.id   AF-D5HAD8-F1
#
_cell.length_a   1.000
_cell.length_b   1.000
_cell.length_c   1.000
_cell.angle_alpha   90.00
_cell.angle_beta   90.00
_cell.angle_gamma   90.00
#
_symmetry.space_group_name_H-M   'P 1'
#
loop_
_entity.id
_entity.type
_entity.pdbx_description
1 polymer ?
#
loop_
_entity_poly.entity_id
_entity_poly.type
_entity_poly.pdbx_seq_one_letter_code
_entity_poly.pdbx_strand_id
1 'polypeptide(L)'
;MPPILVAILSGLVAAYALLAGAAALGFLAARRGSPPSAPAEWPSVTIVPVRDEDAGRLRDAVQSCAYPTDRIAVARPDGPVPGDVTLTLPAAADAPPTWPQSMVRQSRADAPVVMGPTLVEHDDLFLPRLEALQHLGRLTLLGGAAHLGLPLGPGTANRALDAKSRPPGSTSPEASVPPAPLAPATAAFNPEPEAAVTRPPADSFVDLLRNQAEWFRQAIRAPSRFVQAQAVGLWLVHAALLACCAVALALPAWRQPTLLALLGKMGADVVLTLPAASHFGQRQLLRSTVATVLMLVLSIPLAGGWALVAPSRGRHAGRNAHNETRAS
;
A
#
# COMPACT_ATOMS: atom_id res chain seq x y z
N MET A 1 3.95 -28.80 23.38
CA MET A 1 3.41 -28.75 22.00
C MET A 1 3.97 -29.93 21.21
N PRO A 2 3.19 -30.62 20.36
CA PRO A 2 3.70 -31.69 19.50
C PRO A 2 4.85 -31.21 18.60
N PRO A 3 5.92 -32.00 18.40
CA PRO A 3 7.12 -31.57 17.68
C PRO A 3 6.84 -31.16 16.23
N ILE A 4 5.91 -31.84 15.57
CA ILE A 4 5.46 -31.51 14.20
C ILE A 4 4.88 -30.09 14.14
N LEU A 5 4.06 -29.70 15.12
CA LEU A 5 3.50 -28.35 15.16
C LEU A 5 4.57 -27.29 15.44
N VAL A 6 5.62 -27.64 16.19
CA VAL A 6 6.77 -26.74 16.42
C VAL A 6 7.54 -26.53 15.13
N ALA A 7 7.77 -27.60 14.36
CA ALA A 7 8.42 -27.52 13.06
C ALA A 7 7.62 -26.67 12.07
N ILE A 8 6.29 -26.86 12.01
CA ILE A 8 5.41 -26.06 11.13
C ILE A 8 5.45 -24.58 11.53
N LEU A 9 5.27 -24.26 12.81
CA LEU A 9 5.28 -22.87 13.29
C LEU A 9 6.63 -22.19 13.03
N SER A 10 7.73 -22.90 13.31
CA SER A 10 9.08 -22.42 13.05
C SER A 10 9.32 -22.20 11.56
N GLY A 11 8.87 -23.12 10.70
CA GLY A 11 8.96 -23.00 9.25
C GLY A 11 8.19 -21.79 8.72
N LEU A 12 6.97 -21.53 9.22
CA LEU A 12 6.17 -20.37 8.85
C LEU A 12 6.86 -19.06 9.24
N VAL A 13 7.35 -18.94 10.48
CA VAL A 13 8.06 -17.74 10.96
C VAL A 13 9.37 -17.54 10.20
N ALA A 14 10.13 -18.61 9.94
CA ALA A 14 11.37 -18.55 9.17
C ALA A 14 11.13 -18.11 7.71
N ALA A 15 10.11 -18.65 7.05
CA ALA A 15 9.73 -18.23 5.70
C ALA A 15 9.34 -16.75 5.65
N TYR A 16 8.58 -16.27 6.64
CA TYR A 16 8.26 -14.85 6.77
C TYR A 16 9.51 -13.99 7.01
N ALA A 17 10.43 -14.43 7.87
CA ALA A 17 11.68 -13.72 8.13
C ALA A 17 12.58 -13.63 6.89
N LEU A 18 12.64 -14.69 6.07
CA LEU A 18 13.37 -14.69 4.80
C LEU A 18 12.76 -13.69 3.81
N LEU A 19 11.43 -13.68 3.68
CA LEU A 19 10.74 -12.69 2.85
C LEU A 19 11.00 -11.26 3.34
N ALA A 20 10.93 -11.04 4.65
CA ALA A 20 11.22 -9.75 5.27
C ALA A 20 12.65 -9.27 4.99
N GLY A 21 13.64 -10.17 5.13
CA GLY A 21 15.04 -9.88 4.83
C GLY A 21 15.27 -9.55 3.35
N ALA A 22 14.70 -10.35 2.44
CA ALA A 22 14.79 -10.11 0.99
C ALA A 22 14.16 -8.77 0.59
N ALA A 23 12.97 -8.46 1.12
CA ALA A 23 12.30 -7.19 0.92
C ALA A 23 13.12 -6.00 1.44
N ALA A 24 13.66 -6.12 2.66
CA ALA A 24 14.49 -5.09 3.26
C ALA A 24 15.74 -4.82 2.42
N LEU A 25 16.46 -5.86 1.99
CA LEU A 25 17.63 -5.72 1.12
C LEU A 25 17.26 -5.11 -0.24
N GLY A 26 16.17 -5.55 -0.86
CA GLY A 26 15.68 -4.99 -2.12
C GLY A 26 15.34 -3.50 -2.00
N PHE A 27 14.66 -3.08 -0.94
CA PHE A 27 14.35 -1.68 -0.69
C PHE A 27 15.63 -0.85 -0.44
N LEU A 28 16.57 -1.38 0.35
CA LEU A 28 17.86 -0.74 0.61
C LEU A 28 18.69 -0.57 -0.66
N ALA A 29 18.60 -1.51 -1.60
CA ALA A 29 19.24 -1.40 -2.91
C ALA A 29 18.51 -0.41 -3.81
N ALA A 30 17.16 -0.43 -3.83
CA ALA A 30 16.34 0.51 -4.60
C ALA A 30 16.67 1.98 -4.28
N ARG A 31 16.78 2.32 -3.00
CA ARG A 31 17.07 3.70 -2.56
C ARG A 31 18.50 4.17 -2.79
N ARG A 32 19.44 3.26 -3.11
CA ARG A 32 20.84 3.63 -3.39
C ARG A 32 21.03 4.07 -4.84
N GLY A 33 20.07 3.79 -5.73
CA GLY A 33 20.10 4.28 -7.10
C GLY A 33 19.93 5.80 -7.13
N SER A 34 20.71 6.48 -7.97
CA SER A 34 20.47 7.90 -8.24
C SER A 34 19.14 8.05 -8.98
N PRO A 35 18.34 9.10 -8.65
CA PRO A 35 17.14 9.39 -9.41
C PRO A 35 17.52 9.68 -10.87
N PRO A 36 16.63 9.36 -11.82
CA PRO A 36 16.77 9.80 -13.21
C PRO A 36 17.00 11.30 -13.30
N SER A 37 17.80 11.75 -14.27
CA SER A 37 17.86 13.16 -14.63
C SER A 37 16.47 13.68 -15.03
N ALA A 38 16.21 14.96 -14.79
CA ALA A 38 14.99 15.60 -15.26
C ALA A 38 14.89 15.49 -16.80
N PRO A 39 13.68 15.30 -17.35
CA PRO A 39 13.48 15.30 -18.79
C PRO A 39 13.79 16.69 -19.37
N ALA A 40 14.23 16.74 -20.62
CA ALA A 40 14.49 18.00 -21.33
C ALA A 40 13.20 18.83 -21.51
N GLU A 41 12.06 18.16 -21.70
CA GLU A 41 10.73 18.75 -21.72
C GLU A 41 9.81 17.94 -20.80
N TRP A 42 9.06 18.63 -19.94
CA TRP A 42 8.12 17.98 -19.03
C TRP A 42 6.84 17.56 -19.79
N PRO A 43 6.37 16.30 -19.64
CA PRO A 43 5.16 15.83 -20.30
C PRO A 43 3.91 16.51 -19.73
N SER A 44 2.78 16.40 -20.43
CA SER A 44 1.50 16.83 -19.88
C SER A 44 0.99 15.85 -18.82
N VAL A 45 0.52 16.37 -17.69
CA VAL A 45 0.13 15.60 -16.50
C VAL A 45 -1.31 15.90 -16.13
N THR A 46 -2.09 14.85 -15.87
CA THR A 46 -3.40 14.97 -15.27
C THR A 46 -3.45 14.25 -13.93
N ILE A 47 -3.77 14.99 -12.88
CA ILE A 47 -4.07 14.44 -11.56
C ILE A 47 -5.54 14.03 -11.53
N VAL A 48 -5.78 12.79 -11.14
CA VAL A 48 -7.11 12.23 -10.96
C VAL A 48 -7.31 11.95 -9.48
N PRO A 49 -8.25 12.64 -8.81
CA PRO A 49 -8.59 12.33 -7.44
C PRO A 49 -9.30 10.98 -7.33
N VAL A 50 -9.11 10.28 -6.22
CA VAL A 50 -9.88 9.07 -5.89
C VAL A 50 -11.34 9.39 -5.57
N ARG A 51 -11.62 10.59 -5.04
CA ARG A 51 -12.96 11.08 -4.71
C ARG A 51 -13.18 12.49 -5.25
N ASP A 52 -14.38 12.78 -5.75
CA ASP A 52 -14.65 14.09 -6.38
C ASP A 52 -14.50 15.27 -5.39
N GLU A 53 -14.78 15.03 -4.11
CA GLU A 53 -14.59 16.00 -3.01
C GLU A 53 -13.14 16.49 -2.87
N ASP A 54 -12.14 15.69 -3.28
CA ASP A 54 -10.72 16.05 -3.23
C ASP A 54 -10.31 17.01 -4.36
N ALA A 55 -11.12 17.15 -5.42
CA ALA A 55 -10.73 17.87 -6.64
C ALA A 55 -10.51 19.37 -6.41
N GLY A 56 -11.25 19.99 -5.48
CA GLY A 56 -11.07 21.41 -5.13
C GLY A 56 -9.71 21.66 -4.49
N ARG A 57 -9.43 20.96 -3.39
CA ARG A 57 -8.15 21.03 -2.67
C ARG A 57 -6.95 20.74 -3.57
N LEU A 58 -7.07 19.76 -4.48
CA LEU A 58 -5.99 19.44 -5.42
C LEU A 58 -5.73 20.54 -6.44
N ARG A 59 -6.77 21.25 -6.91
CA ARG A 59 -6.57 22.41 -7.80
C ARG A 59 -5.81 23.51 -7.10
N ASP A 60 -6.09 23.75 -5.83
CA ASP A 60 -5.37 24.75 -5.03
C ASP A 60 -3.90 24.31 -4.80
N ALA A 61 -3.68 23.03 -4.47
CA ALA A 61 -2.33 22.47 -4.30
C ALA A 61 -1.49 22.60 -5.58
N VAL A 62 -2.08 22.33 -6.75
CA VAL A 62 -1.42 22.42 -8.06
C VAL A 62 -0.90 23.82 -8.37
N GLN A 63 -1.58 24.88 -7.90
CA GLN A 63 -1.11 26.26 -8.09
C GLN A 63 0.23 26.53 -7.39
N SER A 64 0.51 25.79 -6.32
CA SER A 64 1.75 25.89 -5.54
C SER A 64 2.79 24.83 -5.93
N CYS A 65 2.48 23.92 -6.84
CA CYS A 65 3.38 22.86 -7.27
C CYS A 65 4.55 23.41 -8.11
N ALA A 66 5.70 22.74 -8.05
CA ALA A 66 6.88 23.10 -8.83
C ALA A 66 6.75 22.73 -10.33
N TYR A 67 5.66 22.08 -10.74
CA TYR A 67 5.46 21.62 -12.12
C TYR A 67 5.06 22.77 -13.06
N PRO A 68 5.45 22.78 -14.35
CA PRO A 68 4.99 23.79 -15.29
C PRO A 68 3.45 23.88 -15.34
N THR A 69 2.91 25.06 -15.03
CA THR A 69 1.47 25.26 -14.81
C THR A 69 0.63 25.01 -16.07
N ASP A 70 1.20 25.21 -17.26
CA ASP A 70 0.59 24.91 -18.56
C ASP A 70 0.55 23.40 -18.88
N ARG A 71 1.26 22.57 -18.11
CA ARG A 71 1.40 21.13 -18.33
C ARG A 71 0.77 20.28 -17.24
N ILE A 72 0.09 20.86 -16.25
CA ILE A 72 -0.55 20.11 -15.17
C ILE A 72 -2.02 20.51 -14.99
N ALA A 73 -2.89 19.51 -14.89
CA ALA A 73 -4.32 19.73 -14.69
C ALA A 73 -4.90 18.73 -13.68
N VAL A 74 -6.06 19.08 -13.10
CA VAL A 74 -6.85 18.17 -12.24
C VAL A 74 -8.12 17.80 -12.99
N ALA A 75 -8.32 16.51 -13.24
CA ALA A 75 -9.53 15.98 -13.87
C ALA A 75 -10.58 15.56 -12.84
N ARG A 76 -11.81 15.33 -13.32
CA ARG A 76 -12.86 14.70 -12.52
C ARG A 76 -12.68 13.18 -12.48
N PRO A 77 -13.07 12.49 -11.40
CA PRO A 77 -13.03 11.03 -11.29
C PRO A 77 -13.93 10.25 -12.25
N ASP A 78 -14.69 10.88 -13.14
CA ASP A 78 -15.44 10.18 -14.21
C ASP A 78 -15.32 10.92 -15.55
N GLY A 79 -14.38 11.86 -15.64
CA GLY A 79 -14.15 12.67 -16.82
C GLY A 79 -13.05 12.11 -17.72
N PRO A 80 -12.93 12.64 -18.95
CA PRO A 80 -11.77 12.36 -19.79
C PRO A 80 -10.48 12.74 -19.04
N VAL A 81 -9.47 11.88 -19.14
CA VAL A 81 -8.14 12.07 -18.54
C VAL A 81 -7.16 12.41 -19.67
N PRO A 82 -7.06 13.71 -20.07
CA PRO A 82 -6.13 14.15 -21.10
C PRO A 82 -4.68 14.06 -20.60
N GLY A 83 -3.73 14.12 -21.52
CA GLY A 83 -2.31 14.22 -21.19
C GLY A 83 -1.55 12.90 -21.21
N ASP A 84 -0.23 13.03 -21.16
CA ASP A 84 0.73 11.93 -21.36
C ASP A 84 0.92 11.08 -20.11
N VAL A 85 0.75 11.67 -18.91
CA VAL A 85 0.90 10.97 -17.63
C VAL A 85 -0.31 11.23 -16.74
N THR A 86 -0.87 10.15 -16.18
CA THR A 86 -1.92 10.21 -15.17
C THR A 86 -1.31 10.03 -13.79
N LEU A 87 -1.53 10.99 -12.88
CA LEU A 87 -1.18 10.87 -11.47
C LEU A 87 -2.42 10.57 -10.63
N THR A 88 -2.27 9.68 -9.66
CA THR A 88 -3.30 9.35 -8.67
C THR A 88 -2.72 9.48 -7.27
N LEU A 89 -3.55 9.86 -6.32
CA LEU A 89 -3.21 9.95 -4.89
C LEU A 89 -4.30 9.30 -4.04
N PRO A 90 -3.98 8.81 -2.83
CA PRO A 90 -5.00 8.30 -1.91
C PRO A 90 -6.04 9.38 -1.56
N ALA A 91 -7.26 8.97 -1.24
CA ALA A 91 -8.30 9.88 -0.80
C ALA A 91 -7.83 10.70 0.42
N ALA A 92 -8.18 11.99 0.45
CA ALA A 92 -7.76 12.92 1.49
C ALA A 92 -6.23 13.06 1.67
N ALA A 93 -5.39 12.54 0.77
CA ALA A 93 -3.93 12.65 0.91
C ALA A 93 -3.41 14.05 0.56
N ASP A 94 -2.39 14.49 1.29
CA ASP A 94 -1.60 15.68 1.01
C ASP A 94 -0.30 15.31 0.31
N ALA A 95 0.08 16.09 -0.70
CA ALA A 95 1.27 15.87 -1.50
C ALA A 95 2.20 17.10 -1.42
N PRO A 96 3.52 16.92 -1.31
CA PRO A 96 4.45 18.04 -1.35
C PRO A 96 4.47 18.73 -2.74
N PRO A 97 4.84 20.01 -2.83
CA PRO A 97 4.86 20.75 -4.11
C PRO A 97 5.70 20.12 -5.23
N THR A 98 6.73 19.33 -4.86
CA THR A 98 7.64 18.64 -5.79
C THR A 98 7.16 17.25 -6.19
N TRP A 99 6.07 16.75 -5.60
CA TRP A 99 5.55 15.39 -5.83
C TRP A 99 5.32 15.06 -7.31
N PRO A 100 4.64 15.92 -8.12
CA PRO A 100 4.42 15.61 -9.54
C PRO A 100 5.73 15.46 -10.31
N GLN A 101 6.70 16.35 -10.07
CA GLN A 101 8.00 16.28 -10.73
C GLN A 101 8.74 14.99 -10.35
N SER A 102 8.76 14.63 -9.06
CA SER A 102 9.44 13.43 -8.59
C SER A 102 8.82 12.16 -9.18
N MET A 103 7.49 12.05 -9.16
CA MET A 103 6.77 10.90 -9.73
C MET A 103 6.96 10.79 -11.25
N VAL A 104 6.85 11.90 -11.98
CA VAL A 104 6.97 11.92 -13.45
C VAL A 104 8.41 11.66 -13.90
N ARG A 105 9.41 12.17 -13.18
CA ARG A 105 10.84 11.94 -13.47
C ARG A 105 11.19 10.45 -13.45
N GLN A 106 10.52 9.68 -12.61
CA GLN A 106 10.69 8.23 -12.52
C GLN A 106 9.89 7.47 -13.61
N SER A 107 8.90 8.11 -14.23
CA SER A 107 8.09 7.53 -15.32
C SER A 107 8.93 7.49 -16.59
N ARG A 108 9.26 6.28 -17.05
CA ARG A 108 10.06 6.03 -18.27
C ARG A 108 9.31 5.09 -19.20
N ALA A 109 9.70 5.04 -20.48
CA ALA A 109 9.14 4.11 -21.47
C ALA A 109 9.19 2.63 -21.00
N ASP A 110 10.22 2.25 -20.25
CA ASP A 110 10.41 0.88 -19.75
C ASP A 110 9.65 0.60 -18.43
N ALA A 111 9.14 1.64 -17.76
CA ALA A 111 8.39 1.56 -16.51
C ALA A 111 7.12 2.42 -16.62
N PRO A 112 6.11 1.96 -17.38
CA PRO A 112 4.87 2.71 -17.63
C PRO A 112 4.06 2.97 -16.36
N VAL A 113 4.36 2.29 -15.25
CA VAL A 113 3.77 2.56 -13.94
C VAL A 113 4.83 2.79 -12.89
N VAL A 114 4.66 3.88 -12.15
CA VAL A 114 5.49 4.22 -11.00
C VAL A 114 4.63 4.28 -9.76
N MET A 115 5.00 3.52 -8.75
CA MET A 115 4.39 3.53 -7.43
C MET A 115 5.16 4.47 -6.50
N GLY A 116 4.46 5.40 -5.86
CA GLY A 116 5.04 6.30 -4.87
C GLY A 116 4.80 5.85 -3.43
N PRO A 117 5.59 6.35 -2.47
CA PRO A 117 5.37 6.08 -1.06
C PRO A 117 4.09 6.75 -0.55
N THR A 118 3.42 6.11 0.40
CA THR A 118 2.31 6.73 1.14
C THR A 118 2.62 6.62 2.63
N LEU A 119 2.61 7.74 3.34
CA LEU A 119 2.80 7.79 4.78
C LEU A 119 1.43 7.97 5.45
N VAL A 120 1.27 7.38 6.63
CA VAL A 120 0.03 7.51 7.41
C VAL A 120 0.30 8.52 8.52
N GLU A 121 -0.55 9.55 8.60
CA GLU A 121 -0.55 10.48 9.73
C GLU A 121 -0.85 9.71 11.01
N HIS A 122 -0.21 10.12 12.10
CA HIS A 122 -0.40 9.43 13.36
C HIS A 122 -0.50 10.31 14.59
N ASP A 123 0.00 11.56 14.57
CA ASP A 123 -0.09 12.55 15.66
C ASP A 123 0.11 11.97 17.07
N ASP A 124 0.99 10.99 17.15
CA ASP A 124 1.27 10.14 18.30
C ASP A 124 0.08 9.41 18.97
N LEU A 125 -1.07 9.34 18.30
CA LEU A 125 -2.23 8.55 18.69
C LEU A 125 -1.97 7.05 18.57
N PHE A 126 -2.54 6.25 19.48
CA PHE A 126 -2.23 4.82 19.60
C PHE A 126 -2.52 4.03 18.33
N LEU A 127 -3.78 3.98 17.88
CA LEU A 127 -4.17 3.18 16.70
C LEU A 127 -3.50 3.68 15.40
N PRO A 128 -3.49 4.99 15.09
CA PRO A 128 -2.77 5.52 13.94
C PRO A 128 -1.28 5.16 13.89
N ARG A 129 -0.59 5.17 15.04
CA ARG A 129 0.81 4.71 15.12
C ARG A 129 0.97 3.24 14.74
N LEU A 130 0.03 2.37 15.15
CA LEU A 130 0.08 0.96 14.81
C LEU A 130 -0.15 0.74 13.31
N GLU A 131 -1.11 1.47 12.72
CA GLU A 131 -1.37 1.46 11.29
C GLU A 131 -0.17 1.98 10.50
N ALA A 132 0.42 3.11 10.91
CA ALA A 132 1.59 3.70 10.27
C ALA A 132 2.77 2.73 10.24
N LEU A 133 3.07 2.05 11.36
CA LEU A 133 4.14 1.05 11.41
C LEU A 133 3.85 -0.15 10.50
N GLN A 134 2.62 -0.66 10.50
CA GLN A 134 2.21 -1.72 9.56
C GLN A 134 2.40 -1.26 8.11
N HIS A 135 2.04 -0.01 7.81
CA HIS A 135 2.12 0.53 6.46
C HIS A 135 3.57 0.67 5.98
N LEU A 136 4.49 1.10 6.86
CA LEU A 136 5.92 1.14 6.55
C LEU A 136 6.47 -0.23 6.15
N GLY A 137 6.05 -1.30 6.82
CA GLY A 137 6.43 -2.67 6.44
C GLY A 137 5.94 -3.04 5.03
N ARG A 138 4.70 -2.63 4.67
CA ARG A 138 4.18 -2.81 3.31
C ARG A 138 4.95 -1.98 2.27
N LEU A 139 5.41 -0.77 2.61
CA LEU A 139 6.24 0.04 1.72
C LEU A 139 7.60 -0.61 1.46
N THR A 140 8.26 -1.15 2.49
CA THR A 140 9.50 -1.89 2.29
C THR A 140 9.29 -3.10 1.38
N LEU A 141 8.22 -3.86 1.60
CA LEU A 141 7.86 -5.00 0.74
C LEU A 141 7.61 -4.57 -0.71
N LEU A 142 6.86 -3.49 -0.92
CA LEU A 142 6.55 -2.95 -2.24
C LEU A 142 7.81 -2.51 -2.99
N GLY A 143 8.65 -1.67 -2.36
CA GLY A 143 9.88 -1.19 -2.99
C GLY A 143 10.91 -2.29 -3.22
N GLY A 144 11.01 -3.25 -2.28
CA GLY A 144 11.87 -4.42 -2.44
C GLY A 144 11.41 -5.34 -3.57
N ALA A 145 10.10 -5.62 -3.67
CA ALA A 145 9.55 -6.41 -4.76
C ALA A 145 9.76 -5.74 -6.12
N ALA A 146 9.54 -4.41 -6.21
CA ALA A 146 9.74 -3.65 -7.44
C ALA A 146 11.21 -3.70 -7.90
N HIS A 147 12.15 -3.55 -6.97
CA HIS A 147 13.58 -3.63 -7.30
C HIS A 147 14.00 -5.03 -7.78
N LEU A 148 13.39 -6.08 -7.23
CA LEU A 148 13.66 -7.46 -7.62
C LEU A 148 12.89 -7.90 -8.89
N GLY A 149 12.12 -7.00 -9.53
CA GLY A 149 11.30 -7.33 -10.69
C GLY A 149 10.18 -8.34 -10.38
N LEU A 150 9.72 -8.38 -9.12
CA LEU A 150 8.66 -9.29 -8.69
C LEU A 150 7.28 -8.65 -8.91
N PRO A 151 6.23 -9.45 -9.17
CA PRO A 151 4.89 -8.93 -9.30
C PRO A 151 4.47 -8.13 -8.06
N LEU A 152 4.03 -6.89 -8.27
CA LEU A 152 3.55 -6.04 -7.19
C LEU A 152 2.13 -6.44 -6.82
N GLY A 153 1.87 -6.54 -5.51
CA GLY A 153 0.52 -6.74 -4.99
C GLY A 153 -0.38 -5.52 -5.21
N PRO A 154 -1.58 -5.49 -4.60
CA PRO A 154 -2.42 -4.30 -4.60
C PRO A 154 -1.62 -3.13 -4.00
N GLY A 155 -1.21 -2.20 -4.87
CA GLY A 155 -0.29 -1.12 -4.55
C GLY A 155 -0.97 0.11 -3.93
N THR A 156 -0.17 1.07 -3.47
CA THR A 156 -0.64 2.38 -2.97
C THR A 156 -1.44 3.15 -4.02
N ALA A 157 -2.35 4.04 -3.62
CA ALA A 157 -3.04 4.92 -4.56
C ALA A 157 -2.15 6.06 -5.06
N ASN A 158 -0.95 6.26 -4.51
CA ASN A 158 0.06 7.18 -5.03
C ASN A 158 0.76 6.56 -6.24
N ARG A 159 0.33 6.91 -7.47
CA ARG A 159 0.87 6.30 -8.70
C ARG A 159 0.99 7.30 -9.84
N ALA A 160 1.96 7.07 -10.71
CA ALA A 160 2.01 7.63 -12.06
C ALA A 160 1.80 6.52 -13.09
N LEU A 161 1.02 6.81 -14.13
CA LEU A 161 0.74 5.92 -15.25
C LEU A 161 0.97 6.66 -16.57
N ASP A 162 1.76 6.07 -17.47
CA ASP A 162 1.89 6.55 -18.85
C ASP A 162 0.58 6.31 -19.61
N ALA A 163 0.00 7.36 -20.19
CA ALA A 163 -1.26 7.31 -20.93
C ALA A 163 -1.23 6.33 -22.12
N LYS A 164 -0.06 6.07 -22.71
CA LYS A 164 0.11 5.08 -23.79
C LYS A 164 -0.10 3.64 -23.32
N SER A 165 -0.01 3.39 -22.01
CA SER A 165 -0.26 2.09 -21.39
C SER A 165 -1.71 1.89 -20.95
N ARG A 166 -2.61 2.85 -21.21
CA ARG A 166 -4.04 2.75 -20.91
C ARG A 166 -4.71 1.74 -21.85
N PRO A 167 -5.63 0.87 -21.35
CA PRO A 167 -6.43 0.01 -22.21
C PRO A 167 -7.27 0.84 -23.21
N PRO A 168 -7.34 0.44 -24.50
CA PRO A 168 -8.14 1.14 -25.50
C PRO A 168 -9.63 1.12 -25.10
N GLY A 169 -10.28 2.29 -25.15
CA GLY A 169 -11.71 2.46 -24.82
C GLY A 169 -12.02 2.84 -23.37
N SER A 170 -11.01 2.97 -22.50
CA SER A 170 -11.17 3.42 -21.12
C SER A 170 -11.28 4.95 -21.02
N THR A 171 -12.47 5.46 -20.72
CA THR A 171 -12.71 6.88 -20.38
C THR A 171 -12.87 7.12 -18.87
N SER A 172 -13.08 6.07 -18.08
CA SER A 172 -13.19 6.17 -16.62
C SER A 172 -11.80 6.11 -15.97
N PRO A 173 -11.52 6.92 -14.96
CA PRO A 173 -10.28 6.78 -14.21
C PRO A 173 -10.22 5.52 -13.35
N GLU A 174 -11.35 4.85 -13.06
CA GLU A 174 -11.31 3.48 -12.52
C GLU A 174 -10.84 2.46 -13.56
N ALA A 175 -11.05 2.72 -14.85
CA ALA A 175 -10.44 1.96 -15.94
C ALA A 175 -9.02 2.48 -16.32
N SER A 176 -8.61 3.62 -15.75
CA SER A 176 -7.24 4.14 -15.76
C SER A 176 -6.43 3.71 -14.51
N VAL A 177 -7.05 2.99 -13.57
CA VAL A 177 -6.35 2.22 -12.55
C VAL A 177 -6.43 0.76 -13.03
N PRO A 178 -5.36 0.18 -13.59
CA PRO A 178 -5.39 -1.24 -13.92
C PRO A 178 -5.77 -2.02 -12.65
N PRO A 179 -6.79 -2.90 -12.69
CA PRO A 179 -6.96 -3.88 -11.63
C PRO A 179 -5.64 -4.67 -11.57
N ALA A 180 -5.02 -4.74 -10.39
CA ALA A 180 -3.68 -5.29 -10.22
C ALA A 180 -3.50 -6.67 -10.89
N PRO A 181 -2.29 -7.04 -11.38
CA PRO A 181 -1.04 -6.30 -11.50
C PRO A 181 -0.64 -6.02 -12.96
N LEU A 182 0.25 -5.04 -13.14
CA LEU A 182 1.03 -4.94 -14.38
C LEU A 182 2.04 -6.09 -14.44
N ALA A 183 2.44 -6.49 -15.64
CA ALA A 183 3.46 -7.52 -15.80
C ALA A 183 4.73 -7.16 -14.98
N PRO A 184 5.42 -8.13 -14.36
CA PRO A 184 6.54 -7.91 -13.43
C PRO A 184 7.64 -6.98 -13.95
N ALA A 185 7.75 -6.80 -15.27
CA ALA A 185 8.74 -5.95 -15.93
C ALA A 185 8.34 -4.47 -16.12
N THR A 186 7.13 -4.04 -15.69
CA THR A 186 6.57 -2.72 -16.12
C THR A 186 6.22 -1.75 -15.00
N ALA A 187 6.43 -2.13 -13.73
CA ALA A 187 6.13 -1.26 -12.59
C ALA A 187 7.38 -0.98 -11.75
N ALA A 188 7.72 0.30 -11.59
CA ALA A 188 8.80 0.77 -10.73
C ALA A 188 8.25 1.31 -9.41
N PHE A 189 9.12 1.40 -8.40
CA PHE A 189 8.85 2.11 -7.15
C PHE A 189 9.75 3.34 -7.08
N ASN A 190 9.20 4.50 -6.76
CA ASN A 190 9.95 5.72 -6.50
C ASN A 190 10.24 5.82 -4.99
N PRO A 191 11.48 5.60 -4.53
CA PRO A 191 11.81 5.67 -3.11
C PRO A 191 12.03 7.11 -2.62
N GLU A 192 12.01 8.13 -3.48
CA GLU A 192 12.36 9.50 -3.10
C GLU A 192 11.40 10.05 -2.02
N PRO A 193 11.91 10.71 -0.96
CA PRO A 193 11.06 11.38 0.03
C PRO A 193 10.13 12.44 -0.59
N GLU A 194 10.56 13.10 -1.66
CA GLU A 194 9.75 14.06 -2.43
C GLU A 194 8.55 13.41 -3.14
N ALA A 195 8.59 12.09 -3.37
CA ALA A 195 7.48 11.35 -3.93
C ALA A 195 6.46 10.90 -2.88
N ALA A 196 6.81 11.00 -1.59
CA ALA A 196 5.95 10.54 -0.51
C ALA A 196 4.76 11.48 -0.32
N VAL A 197 3.56 10.90 -0.33
CA VAL A 197 2.32 11.61 0.04
C VAL A 197 1.88 11.15 1.43
N THR A 198 1.22 12.02 2.17
CA THR A 198 0.70 11.70 3.50
C THR A 198 -0.80 11.55 3.42
N ARG A 199 -1.38 10.57 4.12
CA ARG A 199 -2.84 10.38 4.20
C ARG A 199 -3.30 10.28 5.64
N PRO A 200 -4.57 10.60 5.93
CA PRO A 200 -5.14 10.32 7.23
C PRO A 200 -5.13 8.82 7.56
N PRO A 201 -5.09 8.46 8.85
CA PRO A 201 -5.26 7.09 9.32
C PRO A 201 -6.71 6.62 9.14
N ALA A 202 -6.97 5.34 9.38
CA ALA A 202 -8.32 4.84 9.50
C ALA A 202 -9.02 5.48 10.71
N ASP A 203 -10.28 5.89 10.53
CA ASP A 203 -11.10 6.53 11.58
C ASP A 203 -11.35 5.59 12.78
N SER A 204 -11.31 4.27 12.54
CA SER A 204 -11.56 3.26 13.57
C SER A 204 -10.82 1.95 13.28
N PHE A 205 -10.76 1.07 14.29
CA PHE A 205 -10.23 -0.29 14.11
C PHE A 205 -11.07 -1.12 13.11
N VAL A 206 -12.38 -0.87 13.04
CA VAL A 206 -13.26 -1.54 12.08
C VAL A 206 -12.96 -1.09 10.66
N ASP A 207 -12.67 0.20 10.46
CA ASP A 207 -12.27 0.71 9.15
C ASP A 207 -10.87 0.21 8.75
N LEU A 208 -9.94 0.08 9.71
CA LEU A 208 -8.66 -0.58 9.48
C LEU A 208 -8.86 -2.03 9.02
N LEU A 209 -9.71 -2.81 9.69
CA LEU A 209 -10.06 -4.18 9.29
C LEU A 209 -10.68 -4.23 7.90
N ARG A 210 -11.57 -3.30 7.58
CA ARG A 210 -12.20 -3.21 6.26
C ARG A 210 -11.16 -2.93 5.17
N ASN A 211 -10.26 -1.98 5.40
CA ASN A 211 -9.16 -1.66 4.48
C ASN A 211 -8.24 -2.89 4.27
N GLN A 212 -7.92 -3.62 5.34
CA GLN A 212 -7.15 -4.86 5.26
C GLN A 212 -7.89 -5.95 4.48
N ALA A 213 -9.21 -6.11 4.70
CA ALA A 213 -10.03 -7.10 4.00
C ALA A 213 -10.17 -6.78 2.50
N GLU A 214 -10.30 -5.50 2.14
CA GLU A 214 -10.28 -5.04 0.75
C GLU A 214 -8.95 -5.35 0.07
N TRP A 215 -7.83 -5.11 0.75
CA TRP A 215 -6.51 -5.49 0.26
C TRP A 215 -6.40 -7.00 0.02
N PHE A 216 -6.83 -7.83 0.98
CA PHE A 216 -6.84 -9.30 0.80
C PHE A 216 -7.70 -9.72 -0.38
N ARG A 217 -8.89 -9.14 -0.54
CA ARG A 217 -9.79 -9.44 -1.65
C ARG A 217 -9.15 -9.11 -3.00
N GLN A 218 -8.46 -7.97 -3.10
CA GLN A 218 -7.73 -7.59 -4.29
C GLN A 218 -6.54 -8.53 -4.55
N ALA A 219 -5.78 -8.90 -3.52
CA ALA A 219 -4.63 -9.79 -3.66
C ALA A 219 -5.02 -11.23 -4.06
N ILE A 220 -6.11 -11.76 -3.51
CA ILE A 220 -6.63 -13.10 -3.85
C ILE A 220 -7.15 -13.15 -5.29
N ARG A 221 -7.74 -12.05 -5.78
CA ARG A 221 -8.24 -11.94 -7.15
C ARG A 221 -7.18 -11.51 -8.17
N ALA A 222 -5.96 -11.19 -7.74
CA ALA A 222 -4.88 -10.82 -8.64
C ALA A 222 -4.49 -12.03 -9.51
N PRO A 223 -4.24 -11.88 -10.82
CA PRO A 223 -3.81 -12.98 -11.70
C PRO A 223 -2.43 -13.56 -11.34
N SER A 224 -1.60 -12.85 -10.56
CA SER A 224 -0.29 -13.34 -10.14
C SER A 224 -0.40 -14.33 -8.98
N ARG A 225 0.04 -15.59 -9.22
CA ARG A 225 0.16 -16.62 -8.17
C ARG A 225 1.12 -16.21 -7.05
N PHE A 226 2.13 -15.41 -7.36
CA PHE A 226 3.05 -14.89 -6.35
C PHE A 226 2.35 -13.95 -5.37
N VAL A 227 1.54 -13.01 -5.88
CA VAL A 227 0.75 -12.09 -5.05
C VAL A 227 -0.28 -12.85 -4.20
N GLN A 228 -0.96 -13.83 -4.79
CA GLN A 228 -1.87 -14.72 -4.06
C GLN A 228 -1.16 -15.48 -2.94
N ALA A 229 0.00 -16.09 -3.24
CA ALA A 229 0.79 -16.84 -2.27
C ALA A 229 1.29 -15.96 -1.13
N GLN A 230 1.71 -14.71 -1.40
CA GLN A 230 2.07 -13.76 -0.34
C GLN A 230 0.88 -13.44 0.57
N ALA A 231 -0.30 -13.17 0.01
CA ALA A 231 -1.49 -12.89 0.80
C ALA A 231 -1.88 -14.10 1.66
N VAL A 232 -1.95 -15.30 1.07
CA VAL A 232 -2.26 -16.53 1.81
C VAL A 232 -1.21 -16.81 2.88
N GLY A 233 0.07 -16.67 2.56
CA GLY A 233 1.17 -16.87 3.51
C GLY A 233 1.12 -15.90 4.68
N LEU A 234 0.86 -14.61 4.41
CA LEU A 234 0.68 -13.59 5.45
C LEU A 234 -0.48 -13.94 6.37
N TRP A 235 -1.61 -14.36 5.81
CA TRP A 235 -2.77 -14.79 6.59
C TRP A 235 -2.47 -16.03 7.43
N LEU A 236 -1.85 -17.06 6.85
CA LEU A 236 -1.50 -18.32 7.53
C LEU A 236 -0.58 -18.10 8.73
N VAL A 237 0.46 -17.27 8.58
CA VAL A 237 1.39 -16.95 9.68
C VAL A 237 0.64 -16.34 10.86
N HIS A 238 -0.20 -15.33 10.59
CA HIS A 238 -0.95 -14.64 11.66
C HIS A 238 -2.05 -15.52 12.26
N ALA A 239 -2.73 -16.34 11.45
CA ALA A 239 -3.76 -17.26 11.93
C ALA A 239 -3.16 -18.37 12.81
N ALA A 240 -2.01 -18.93 12.41
CA ALA A 240 -1.28 -19.91 13.21
C ALA A 240 -0.80 -19.32 14.54
N LEU A 241 -0.28 -18.10 14.54
CA LEU A 241 0.11 -17.40 15.77
C LEU A 241 -1.09 -17.13 16.68
N LEU A 242 -2.23 -16.69 16.12
CA LEU A 242 -3.45 -16.48 16.88
C LEU A 242 -3.93 -17.78 17.55
N ALA A 243 -3.95 -18.89 16.80
CA ALA A 243 -4.30 -20.20 17.33
C ALA A 243 -3.33 -20.65 18.43
N CYS A 244 -2.02 -20.47 18.24
CA CYS A 244 -1.01 -20.80 19.26
C CYS A 244 -1.20 -19.98 20.54
N CYS A 245 -1.48 -18.67 20.41
CA CYS A 245 -1.81 -17.80 21.54
C CYS A 245 -3.04 -18.32 22.31
N ALA A 246 -4.13 -18.66 21.61
CA ALA A 246 -5.33 -19.20 22.24
C ALA A 246 -5.06 -20.53 22.98
N VAL A 247 -4.31 -21.45 22.37
CA VAL A 247 -3.97 -22.74 22.99
C VAL A 247 -3.02 -22.56 24.19
N ALA A 248 -2.09 -21.59 24.14
CA ALA A 248 -1.17 -21.30 25.23
C ALA A 248 -1.84 -20.78 26.52
N LEU A 249 -3.06 -20.21 26.40
CA LEU A 249 -3.86 -19.84 27.56
C LEU A 249 -4.34 -21.07 28.33
N ALA A 250 -4.75 -22.13 27.63
CA ALA A 250 -5.25 -23.37 28.23
C ALA A 250 -4.13 -24.37 28.57
N LEU A 251 -3.08 -24.46 27.76
CA LEU A 251 -2.04 -25.47 27.86
C LEU A 251 -0.65 -24.85 28.13
N PRO A 252 -0.09 -24.99 29.35
CA PRO A 252 1.20 -24.39 29.68
C PRO A 252 2.36 -24.80 28.76
N ALA A 253 2.33 -26.04 28.24
CA ALA A 253 3.34 -26.57 27.32
C ALA A 253 3.38 -25.89 25.93
N TRP A 254 2.49 -24.94 25.67
CA TRP A 254 2.45 -24.12 24.47
C TRP A 254 2.97 -22.69 24.69
N ARG A 255 3.14 -22.25 25.94
CA ARG A 255 3.54 -20.87 26.27
C ARG A 255 4.92 -20.51 25.70
N GLN A 256 5.94 -21.29 26.03
CA GLN A 256 7.31 -21.07 25.56
C GLN A 256 7.45 -21.08 24.02
N PRO A 257 6.96 -22.10 23.28
CA PRO A 257 7.09 -22.10 21.82
C PRO A 257 6.30 -20.95 21.16
N THR A 258 5.14 -20.59 21.71
CA THR A 258 4.35 -19.44 21.21
C THR A 258 5.09 -18.13 21.43
N LEU A 259 5.68 -17.93 22.62
CA LEU A 259 6.47 -16.74 22.93
C LEU A 259 7.69 -16.63 22.00
N LEU A 260 8.41 -17.72 21.76
CA LEU A 260 9.55 -17.74 20.83
C LEU A 260 9.11 -17.41 19.40
N ALA A 261 7.99 -17.96 18.93
CA ALA A 261 7.45 -17.66 17.61
C ALA A 261 7.03 -16.18 17.47
N LEU A 262 6.39 -15.62 18.51
CA LEU A 262 6.05 -14.20 18.55
C LEU A 262 7.30 -13.31 18.52
N LEU A 263 8.32 -13.64 19.31
CA LEU A 263 9.60 -12.89 19.31
C LEU A 263 10.29 -12.96 17.95
N GLY A 264 10.32 -14.14 17.32
CA GLY A 264 10.85 -14.31 15.96
C GLY A 264 10.09 -13.46 14.94
N LYS A 265 8.75 -13.43 15.01
CA LYS A 265 7.92 -12.60 14.15
C LYS A 265 8.13 -11.11 14.40
N MET A 266 8.22 -10.67 15.66
CA MET A 266 8.55 -9.28 16.01
C MET A 266 9.90 -8.87 15.44
N GLY A 267 10.93 -9.72 15.55
CA GLY A 267 12.23 -9.48 14.94
C GLY A 267 12.15 -9.34 13.42
N ALA A 268 11.40 -10.22 12.75
CA ALA A 268 11.16 -10.14 11.31
C ALA A 268 10.44 -8.85 10.91
N ASP A 269 9.45 -8.40 11.69
CA ASP A 269 8.75 -7.13 11.45
C ASP A 269 9.68 -5.92 11.62
N VAL A 270 10.60 -5.93 12.60
CA VAL A 270 11.62 -4.87 12.73
C VAL A 270 12.52 -4.86 11.50
N VAL A 271 13.00 -6.02 11.05
CA VAL A 271 13.82 -6.12 9.82
C VAL A 271 13.08 -5.57 8.61
N LEU A 272 11.79 -5.91 8.46
CA LEU A 272 10.96 -5.44 7.36
C LEU A 272 10.67 -3.94 7.45
N THR A 273 10.40 -3.39 8.62
CA THR A 273 9.94 -1.99 8.77
C THR A 273 11.09 -0.98 8.85
N LEU A 274 12.24 -1.38 9.40
CA LEU A 274 13.37 -0.49 9.67
C LEU A 274 13.89 0.28 8.44
N PRO A 275 14.02 -0.29 7.23
CA PRO A 275 14.50 0.44 6.06
C PRO A 275 13.62 1.64 5.71
N ALA A 276 12.31 1.44 5.54
CA ALA A 276 11.37 2.52 5.26
C ALA A 276 11.24 3.49 6.46
N ALA A 277 11.16 2.97 7.69
CA ALA A 277 11.10 3.82 8.89
C ALA A 277 12.33 4.72 9.01
N SER A 278 13.51 4.23 8.68
CA SER A 278 14.72 5.05 8.64
C SER A 278 14.70 6.05 7.50
N HIS A 279 14.25 5.63 6.32
CA HIS A 279 14.32 6.43 5.10
C HIS A 279 13.36 7.62 5.15
N PHE A 280 12.18 7.43 5.72
CA PHE A 280 11.15 8.47 5.84
C PHE A 280 11.14 9.17 7.22
N GLY A 281 12.18 9.01 8.05
CA GLY A 281 12.28 9.71 9.35
C GLY A 281 11.28 9.25 10.42
N GLN A 282 10.78 8.02 10.34
CA GLN A 282 9.73 7.44 11.18
C GLN A 282 10.24 6.38 12.17
N ARG A 283 11.52 6.41 12.55
CA ARG A 283 12.13 5.38 13.42
C ARG A 283 11.46 5.29 14.80
N GLN A 284 10.89 6.37 15.32
CA GLN A 284 10.16 6.37 16.59
C GLN A 284 8.97 5.41 16.61
N LEU A 285 8.41 5.05 15.45
CA LEU A 285 7.30 4.10 15.37
C LEU A 285 7.72 2.68 15.77
N LEU A 286 9.00 2.33 15.66
CA LEU A 286 9.52 1.00 16.04
C LEU A 286 9.32 0.70 17.53
N ARG A 287 9.15 1.72 18.39
CA ARG A 287 8.77 1.54 19.79
C ARG A 287 7.40 0.86 19.96
N SER A 288 6.54 0.96 18.93
CA SER A 288 5.21 0.36 18.92
C SER A 288 5.19 -1.08 18.36
N THR A 289 6.35 -1.67 18.05
CA THR A 289 6.44 -2.99 17.39
C THR A 289 5.63 -4.06 18.10
N VAL A 290 5.77 -4.18 19.42
CA VAL A 290 5.05 -5.20 20.20
C VAL A 290 3.53 -5.01 20.05
N ALA A 291 3.03 -3.79 20.25
CA ALA A 291 1.61 -3.48 20.14
C ALA A 291 1.09 -3.72 18.71
N THR A 292 1.85 -3.32 17.68
CA THR A 292 1.50 -3.55 16.28
C THR A 292 1.44 -5.05 15.98
N VAL A 293 2.42 -5.83 16.43
CA VAL A 293 2.44 -7.28 16.20
C VAL A 293 1.22 -7.95 16.85
N LEU A 294 0.90 -7.61 18.09
CA LEU A 294 -0.28 -8.16 18.78
C LEU A 294 -1.58 -7.76 18.07
N MET A 295 -1.69 -6.49 17.64
CA MET A 295 -2.82 -6.03 16.83
C MET A 295 -2.94 -6.84 15.54
N LEU A 296 -1.83 -7.08 14.81
CA LEU A 296 -1.85 -7.82 13.54
C LEU A 296 -2.16 -9.30 13.70
N VAL A 297 -1.69 -9.94 14.79
CA VAL A 297 -2.04 -11.33 15.10
C VAL A 297 -3.56 -11.49 15.24
N LEU A 298 -4.26 -10.45 15.71
CA LEU A 298 -5.72 -10.43 15.74
C LEU A 298 -6.35 -9.96 14.43
N SER A 299 -5.88 -8.84 13.86
CA SER A 299 -6.58 -8.13 12.80
C SER A 299 -6.43 -8.82 11.45
N ILE A 300 -5.26 -9.38 11.13
CA ILE A 300 -4.99 -10.01 9.83
C ILE A 300 -5.86 -11.27 9.62
N PRO A 301 -6.00 -12.20 10.59
CA PRO A 301 -6.88 -13.34 10.43
C PRO A 301 -8.34 -12.94 10.24
N LEU A 302 -8.82 -11.97 11.02
CA LEU A 302 -10.18 -11.43 10.93
C LEU A 302 -10.44 -10.78 9.57
N ALA A 303 -9.52 -9.93 9.11
CA ALA A 303 -9.60 -9.28 7.81
C ALA A 303 -9.60 -10.29 6.65
N GLY A 304 -8.76 -11.33 6.72
CA GLY A 304 -8.74 -12.40 5.72
C GLY A 304 -10.04 -13.20 5.68
N GLY A 305 -10.62 -13.51 6.85
CA GLY A 305 -11.96 -14.14 6.92
C GLY A 305 -13.05 -13.22 6.35
N TRP A 306 -13.02 -11.93 6.71
CA TRP A 306 -13.98 -10.94 6.21
C TRP A 306 -13.89 -10.75 4.69
N ALA A 307 -12.69 -10.83 4.11
CA ALA A 307 -12.47 -10.72 2.67
C ALA A 307 -13.23 -11.78 1.86
N LEU A 308 -13.47 -12.97 2.44
CA LEU A 308 -14.18 -14.09 1.82
C LEU A 308 -15.71 -13.98 1.94
N VAL A 309 -16.21 -13.37 3.02
CA VAL A 309 -17.65 -13.40 3.36
C VAL A 309 -18.39 -12.12 2.96
N ALA A 310 -17.74 -10.96 2.98
CA ALA A 310 -18.44 -9.72 2.68
C ALA A 310 -18.72 -9.54 1.19
N PRO A 311 -19.97 -9.18 0.81
CA PRO A 311 -20.27 -8.82 -0.56
C PRO A 311 -19.39 -7.64 -1.00
N SER A 312 -18.87 -7.70 -2.22
CA SER A 312 -18.21 -6.55 -2.83
C SER A 312 -19.23 -5.42 -2.92
N ARG A 313 -18.97 -4.28 -2.28
CA ARG A 313 -19.69 -3.06 -2.64
C ARG A 313 -19.39 -2.77 -4.11
N GLY A 314 -20.34 -3.07 -5.00
CA GLY A 314 -20.52 -2.24 -6.17
C GLY A 314 -20.92 -0.86 -5.65
N ARG A 315 -20.18 0.19 -6.02
CA ARG A 315 -20.53 1.57 -5.64
C ARG A 315 -21.80 2.00 -6.40
N HIS A 316 -22.94 1.63 -5.86
CA HIS A 316 -24.22 2.28 -6.11
C HIS A 316 -24.72 2.91 -4.81
N ALA A 317 -23.98 3.92 -4.34
CA ALA A 317 -24.46 4.85 -3.32
C ALA A 317 -24.04 6.25 -3.81
N GLY A 318 -24.88 6.83 -4.65
CA GLY A 318 -24.64 8.10 -5.32
C GLY A 318 -25.71 8.45 -6.36
N ARG A 319 -26.52 7.47 -6.80
CA ARG A 319 -27.55 7.70 -7.82
C ARG A 319 -28.92 8.15 -7.30
N ASN A 320 -29.15 8.23 -5.98
CA ASN A 320 -30.48 8.55 -5.43
C ASN A 320 -30.52 9.79 -4.52
N ALA A 321 -29.68 10.81 -4.75
CA ALA A 321 -29.78 12.09 -4.04
C ALA A 321 -29.98 13.31 -4.95
N HIS A 322 -30.32 13.09 -6.23
CA HIS A 322 -30.49 14.19 -7.20
C HIS A 322 -31.79 14.14 -8.00
N ASN A 323 -32.79 13.38 -7.54
CA ASN A 323 -34.09 13.29 -8.21
C ASN A 323 -35.31 13.63 -7.34
N GLU A 324 -35.12 14.22 -6.15
CA GLU A 324 -36.23 14.66 -5.29
C GLU A 324 -36.34 16.20 -5.13
N THR A 325 -35.60 17.00 -5.90
CA THR A 325 -35.74 18.48 -5.89
C THR A 325 -36.13 19.09 -7.25
N ARG A 326 -36.68 18.27 -8.15
CA ARG A 326 -37.42 18.75 -9.35
C ARG A 326 -38.76 18.03 -9.49
N ALA A 327 -39.60 18.16 -8.46
CA ALA A 327 -41.05 17.94 -8.57
C ALA A 327 -41.75 18.53 -7.33
N SER A 328 -41.73 19.86 -7.22
CA SER A 328 -42.73 20.67 -6.49
C SER A 328 -42.50 22.14 -6.79
#